data_AF-A0A533WLZ2-F1
#
_entry.id   AF-A0A533WLZ2-F1
#
_cell.length_a   1.000
_cell.length_b   1.000
_cell.length_c   1.000
_cell.angle_alpha   90.00
_cell.angle_beta   90.00
_cell.angle_gamma   90.00
#
_symmetry.space_group_name_H-M   'P 1'
#
loop_
_entity.id
_entity.type
_entity.pdbx_description
1 polymer ?
#
loop_
_entity_poly.entity_id
_entity_poly.type
_entity_poly.pdbx_seq_one_letter_code
_entity_poly.pdbx_strand_id
1 'polypeptide(L)' 'IKLKGKGLPRQEGRGRGDEHVRLVVNIPEKLDKHQRKLLEELRDSFDR' A
#
# COMPACT_ATOMS: atom_id res chain seq x y z
N ILE A 1 1.07 -3.92 6.72
CA ILE A 1 0.11 -3.26 7.64
C ILE A 1 -0.64 -4.35 8.39
N LYS A 2 -0.95 -4.15 9.68
CA LYS A 2 -1.64 -5.14 10.51
C LYS A 2 -3.01 -4.61 10.94
N LEU A 3 -4.08 -5.33 10.59
CA LEU A 3 -5.43 -5.01 11.01
C LEU A 3 -5.85 -5.96 12.15
N LYS A 4 -5.88 -5.41 13.36
CA LYS A 4 -6.17 -6.19 14.56
C LYS A 4 -7.62 -6.69 14.57
N GLY A 5 -7.83 -7.98 14.82
CA GLY A 5 -9.17 -8.59 14.96
C GLY A 5 -9.96 -8.76 13.66
N LYS A 6 -9.35 -8.48 12.49
CA LYS A 6 -9.96 -8.68 11.17
C LYS A 6 -9.64 -10.03 10.54
N GLY A 7 -8.76 -10.82 11.16
CA GLY A 7 -8.48 -12.18 10.74
C GLY A 7 -9.59 -13.17 11.08
N LEU A 8 -9.31 -14.45 10.85
CA LEU A 8 -10.28 -15.52 11.00
C LEU A 8 -10.75 -15.69 12.47
N PRO A 9 -12.01 -16.10 12.69
CA PRO A 9 -12.49 -16.51 14.00
C PRO A 9 -11.79 -17.80 14.45
N ARG A 10 -11.48 -17.93 15.73
CA ARG A 10 -10.92 -19.18 16.29
C ARG A 10 -12.04 -20.21 16.46
N GLN A 11 -11.81 -21.44 16.01
CA GLN A 11 -12.81 -22.52 16.03
C GLN A 11 -13.15 -23.01 17.45
N GLU A 12 -12.22 -22.96 18.41
CA GLU A 12 -12.41 -23.50 19.76
C GLU A 12 -12.23 -22.47 20.90
N GLY A 13 -12.37 -21.16 20.62
CA GLY A 13 -12.16 -20.14 21.65
C GLY A 13 -12.72 -18.77 21.33
N ARG A 14 -12.56 -17.83 22.28
CA ARG A 14 -13.05 -16.45 22.15
C ARG A 14 -12.00 -15.58 21.44
N GLY A 15 -12.40 -14.89 20.38
CA GLY A 15 -11.58 -13.89 19.69
C GLY A 15 -11.38 -14.15 18.19
N ARG A 16 -10.72 -13.18 17.54
CA ARG A 16 -10.36 -13.21 16.11
C ARG A 16 -8.87 -12.99 15.95
N GLY A 17 -8.29 -13.61 14.93
CA GLY A 17 -6.93 -13.33 14.50
C GLY A 17 -6.79 -11.94 13.88
N ASP A 18 -5.58 -11.64 13.40
CA ASP A 18 -5.26 -10.37 12.75
C ASP A 18 -5.04 -10.60 11.25
N GLU A 19 -5.40 -9.60 10.45
CA GLU A 19 -5.18 -9.64 9.00
C GLU A 19 -3.88 -8.88 8.67
N HIS A 20 -3.01 -9.52 7.90
CA HIS A 20 -1.77 -8.93 7.41
C HIS A 20 -1.96 -8.45 5.98
N VAL A 21 -2.00 -7.13 5.81
CA VAL A 21 -2.21 -6.48 4.52
C VAL A 21 -0.86 -6.18 3.86
N ARG A 22 -0.72 -6.64 2.61
CA ARG A 22 0.35 -6.26 1.70
C ARG A 22 -0.14 -5.14 0.78
N LEU A 23 0.52 -4.00 0.83
CA LEU A 23 0.26 -2.92 -0.11
C LEU A 23 1.04 -3.17 -1.41
N VAL A 24 0.35 -3.07 -2.53
CA VAL A 24 0.95 -3.10 -3.86
C VAL A 24 0.67 -1.75 -4.49
N VAL A 25 1.73 -1.02 -4.80
CA VAL A 25 1.62 0.29 -5.47
C VAL A 25 1.68 0.04 -6.97
N ASN A 26 0.58 0.36 -7.66
CA ASN A 26 0.52 0.27 -9.11
C ASN A 26 0.90 1.64 -9.70
N ILE A 27 1.98 1.66 -10.48
CA ILE A 27 2.42 2.86 -11.19
C ILE A 27 1.80 2.81 -12.60
N PRO A 28 1.08 3.85 -13.02
CA PRO A 28 0.48 3.88 -14.35
C PRO A 28 1.55 3.94 -15.45
N GLU A 29 1.39 3.11 -16.49
CA GLU A 29 2.35 3.02 -17.61
C GLU A 29 2.23 4.19 -18.60
N LYS A 30 1.02 4.74 -18.73
CA LYS A 30 0.73 5.86 -19.64
C LYS A 30 0.48 7.10 -18.81
N LEU A 31 1.35 8.09 -19.01
CA LEU A 31 1.34 9.35 -18.30
C LEU A 31 1.18 10.49 -19.30
N ASP A 32 0.36 11.47 -18.95
CA ASP A 32 0.33 12.73 -19.68
C ASP A 32 1.60 13.57 -19.40
N LYS A 33 1.79 14.66 -20.14
CA LYS A 33 2.97 15.53 -20.01
C LYS A 33 3.09 16.15 -18.62
N HIS A 34 1.97 16.48 -17.98
CA HIS A 34 1.96 17.11 -16.67
C HIS A 34 2.33 16.11 -15.57
N GLN A 35 1.73 14.92 -15.60
CA GLN A 35 2.03 13.83 -14.67
C GLN A 35 3.49 13.38 -14.76
N ARG A 36 4.07 13.31 -15.96
CA ARG A 36 5.49 13.00 -16.14
C ARG A 36 6.39 14.03 -15.47
N LYS A 37 6.08 15.33 -15.66
CA LYS A 37 6.84 16.41 -15.03
C LYS A 37 6.81 16.32 -13.50
N LEU A 38 5.65 16.01 -12.92
CA LEU A 38 5.51 15.82 -11.46
C LEU A 38 6.35 14.64 -10.95
N LEU A 39 6.45 13.54 -11.70
CA LEU A 39 7.30 12.41 -11.33
C LEU A 39 8.80 12.74 -11.46
N GLU A 40 9.19 13.56 -12.43
CA GLU A 40 10.57 14.03 -12.58
C GLU A 40 10.95 14.97 -11.42
N GLU A 41 10.10 15.93 -11.08
CA GLU A 41 10.28 16.80 -9.90
C GLU A 41 10.36 16.00 -8.60
N LEU A 42 9.49 14.99 -8.45
CA LEU A 42 9.51 14.07 -7.32
C LEU A 42 10.85 13.32 -7.25
N ARG A 43 11.33 12.76 -8.36
CA ARG A 43 12.62 12.07 -8.43
C ARG A 43 13.77 12.99 -8.01
N ASP A 44 13.85 14.18 -8.59
CA ASP A 44 14.93 15.13 -8.33
C ASP A 44 14.94 15.61 -6.86
N SER A 45 13.80 15.55 -6.16
CA SER A 45 13.71 15.86 -4.72
C SER A 45 14.32 14.78 -3.81
N PHE A 46 14.41 13.52 -4.28
CA PHE A 46 15.00 12.41 -3.52
C PHE A 46 16.51 12.25 -3.72
N ASP A 47 17.07 12.82 -4.79
CA ASP A 47 18.51 12.74 -5.12
C ASP A 47 19.38 13.82 -4.43
N ARG A 48 18.83 14.51 -3.41
CA ARG A 48 19.54 15.52 -2.60
C ARG A 48 19.92 15.02 -1.21
#